data_AF-A0A8S9W1I0-F1
#
_entry.id   AF-A0A8S9W1I0-F1
#
_cell.length_a   1.000
_cell.length_b   1.000
_cell.length_c   1.000
_cell.angle_alpha   90.00
_cell.angle_beta   90.00
_cell.angle_gamma   90.00
#
_symmetry.space_group_name_H-M   'P 1'
#
loop_
_entity.id
_entity.type
_entity.pdbx_description
1 polymer ?
#
loop_
_entity_poly.entity_id
_entity_poly.type
_entity_poly.pdbx_seq_one_letter_code
_entity_poly.pdbx_strand_id
1 'polypeptide(L)' 'MVSLTVSDDGVGLPPGFNIDESKTLGLHLVKILTEDQLQGDLEVSSDDGATFNIEFDIEDNGSSGWRE' A
#
# COMPACT_ATOMS: atom_id res chain seq x y z
N MET A 1 11.10 4.59 -6.76
CA MET A 1 9.65 4.40 -6.64
C MET A 1 9.22 3.09 -7.29
N VAL A 2 8.49 2.27 -6.54
CA VAL A 2 7.75 1.08 -6.97
C VAL A 2 6.30 1.29 -6.62
N SER A 3 5.42 0.83 -7.51
CA SER A 3 3.98 0.81 -7.30
C SER A 3 3.49 -0.64 -7.29
N LEU A 4 2.63 -0.95 -6.33
CA LEU A 4 1.92 -2.21 -6.19
C LEU A 4 0.42 -1.92 -6.13
N THR A 5 -0.32 -2.39 -7.13
CA THR A 5 -1.78 -2.30 -7.17
C THR A 5 -2.39 -3.68 -6.97
N VAL A 6 -3.36 -3.78 -6.07
CA VAL A 6 -4.20 -4.96 -5.90
C VAL A 6 -5.65 -4.53 -6.10
N SER A 7 -6.30 -5.15 -7.08
CA SER A 7 -7.69 -4.86 -7.45
C SER A 7 -8.52 -6.14 -7.56
N ASP A 8 -9.77 -6.04 -7.16
CA ASP A 8 -10.82 -7.00 -7.49
C ASP A 8 -11.90 -6.35 -8.36
N ASP A 9 -12.74 -7.18 -8.99
CA ASP A 9 -13.90 -6.80 -9.81
C ASP A 9 -15.22 -7.06 -9.06
N GLY A 10 -15.18 -7.00 -7.72
CA GLY A 10 -16.29 -7.28 -6.84
C GLY A 10 -17.25 -6.09 -6.67
N VAL A 11 -18.05 -6.13 -5.61
CA VAL A 11 -19.04 -5.08 -5.30
C VAL A 11 -18.42 -3.78 -4.76
N GLY A 12 -17.10 -3.78 -4.52
CA GLY A 12 -16.39 -2.65 -3.92
C GLY A 12 -16.52 -2.56 -2.41
N LEU A 13 -16.14 -1.40 -1.88
CA LEU A 13 -16.11 -1.06 -0.47
C LEU A 13 -17.41 -0.33 -0.06
N PRO A 14 -17.80 -0.40 1.22
CA PRO A 14 -18.95 0.33 1.72
C PRO A 14 -18.83 1.84 1.48
N PRO A 15 -19.95 2.56 1.23
CA PRO A 15 -19.94 4.02 1.12
C PRO A 15 -19.32 4.67 2.36
N GLY A 16 -18.40 5.61 2.13
CA GLY A 16 -17.69 6.29 3.21
C GLY A 16 -16.66 5.42 3.94
N PHE A 17 -16.26 4.28 3.37
CA PHE A 17 -15.14 3.50 3.88
C PHE A 17 -13.90 4.40 3.99
N ASN A 18 -13.32 4.41 5.18
CA ASN A 18 -12.07 5.08 5.47
C ASN A 18 -11.10 4.05 6.06
N ILE A 19 -10.00 3.80 5.35
CA ILE A 19 -8.99 2.83 5.80
C ILE A 19 -8.36 3.25 7.14
N ASP A 20 -8.27 4.56 7.40
CA ASP A 20 -7.74 5.12 8.64
C ASP A 20 -8.61 4.81 9.86
N GLU A 21 -9.89 4.56 9.63
CA GLU A 21 -10.87 4.23 10.67
C GLU A 21 -11.08 2.70 10.80
N SER A 22 -10.41 1.91 9.96
CA SER A 22 -10.58 0.46 9.95
C SER A 22 -10.09 -0.18 11.25
N LYS A 23 -10.97 -0.96 11.89
CA LYS A 23 -10.69 -1.69 13.14
C LYS A 23 -10.28 -3.14 12.92
N THR A 24 -10.17 -3.55 11.66
CA THR A 24 -9.82 -4.94 11.34
C THR A 24 -8.30 -5.11 11.42
N LEU A 25 -7.86 -6.23 11.98
CA LEU A 25 -6.42 -6.52 12.10
C LEU A 25 -5.72 -6.53 10.73
N GLY A 26 -6.37 -7.06 9.70
CA GLY A 26 -5.79 -7.16 8.36
C GLY A 26 -5.44 -5.80 7.77
N LEU A 27 -6.38 -4.86 7.75
CA LEU A 27 -6.13 -3.51 7.21
C LEU A 27 -5.19 -2.70 8.09
N HIS A 28 -5.21 -2.92 9.42
CA HIS A 28 -4.22 -2.32 10.31
C HIS A 28 -2.79 -2.78 9.98
N LEU A 29 -2.60 -4.06 9.66
CA LEU A 29 -1.30 -4.58 9.23
C LEU A 29 -0.87 -3.99 7.89
N VAL A 30 -1.76 -3.91 6.90
CA VAL A 30 -1.46 -3.30 5.60
C VAL A 30 -0.96 -1.86 5.78
N LYS A 31 -1.62 -1.10 6.66
CA LYS A 31 -1.24 0.28 6.96
C LYS A 31 0.14 0.38 7.63
N ILE A 32 0.37 -0.38 8.70
CA ILE A 32 1.68 -0.39 9.40
C ILE A 32 2.81 -0.79 8.45
N LEU A 33 2.62 -1.84 7.65
CA LEU A 33 3.66 -2.30 6.74
C LEU A 33 3.97 -1.27 5.66
N THR A 34 2.95 -0.58 5.14
CA THR A 34 3.12 0.40 4.07
C THR A 34 3.67 1.72 4.60
N GLU A 35 2.96 2.37 5.50
CA GLU A 35 3.26 3.74 5.93
C GLU A 35 4.38 3.79 6.97
N ASP A 36 4.33 2.93 8.00
CA ASP A 36 5.27 3.03 9.13
C ASP A 36 6.62 2.34 8.82
N GLN A 37 6.59 1.17 8.19
CA GLN A 37 7.81 0.36 7.96
C GLN A 37 8.49 0.64 6.63
N LEU A 38 7.71 0.84 5.57
CA LEU A 38 8.23 1.06 4.22
C LEU A 38 8.19 2.53 3.79
N GLN A 39 7.66 3.42 4.64
CA GLN A 39 7.52 4.86 4.35
C GLN A 39 6.84 5.12 3.00
N GLY A 40 5.87 4.26 2.68
CA GLY A 40 5.07 4.33 1.47
C GLY A 40 3.73 5.02 1.68
N ASP A 41 3.08 5.30 0.57
CA ASP A 41 1.73 5.84 0.51
C ASP A 41 0.73 4.72 0.18
N LEU A 42 -0.46 4.77 0.80
CA LEU A 42 -1.56 3.85 0.57
C LEU A 42 -2.82 4.62 0.16
N GLU A 43 -3.27 4.40 -1.07
CA GLU A 43 -4.52 4.94 -1.60
C GLU A 43 -5.53 3.80 -1.82
N VAL A 44 -6.80 4.06 -1.49
CA VAL A 44 -7.88 3.08 -1.64
C VAL A 44 -9.03 3.70 -2.42
N SER A 45 -9.47 3.01 -3.47
CA SER A 45 -10.63 3.41 -4.27
C SER A 45 -11.63 2.26 -4.43
N SER A 46 -12.85 2.60 -4.85
CA SER A 46 -13.97 1.66 -4.91
C SER A 46 -14.85 1.82 -6.17
N ASP A 47 -14.28 2.29 -7.28
CA ASP A 47 -15.07 2.63 -8.48
C ASP A 47 -15.61 1.39 -9.21
N ASP A 48 -14.75 0.40 -9.51
CA ASP A 48 -15.07 -0.84 -10.25
C ASP A 48 -14.62 -2.10 -9.46
N GLY A 49 -15.02 -2.18 -8.20
CA GLY A 49 -14.49 -3.14 -7.22
C GLY A 49 -13.55 -2.45 -6.23
N ALA A 50 -12.90 -3.20 -5.34
CA ALA A 50 -11.97 -2.60 -4.39
C ALA A 50 -10.56 -2.53 -5.01
N THR A 51 -9.91 -1.38 -4.92
CA THR A 51 -8.52 -1.19 -5.36
C THR A 51 -7.68 -0.57 -4.26
N PHE A 52 -6.53 -1.18 -4.01
CA PHE A 52 -5.50 -0.71 -3.09
C PHE A 52 -4.24 -0.40 -3.90
N ASN A 53 -3.82 0.85 -3.90
CA ASN A 53 -2.59 1.32 -4.53
C ASN A 53 -1.56 1.62 -3.45
N ILE A 54 -0.41 0.99 -3.54
CA ILE A 54 0.70 1.15 -2.62
C ILE A 54 1.89 1.69 -3.41
N GLU A 55 2.45 2.80 -2.98
CA GLU A 55 3.66 3.39 -3.57
C GLU A 55 4.75 3.52 -2.51
N PHE A 56 5.97 3.10 -2.83
CA PHE A 56 7.11 3.31 -1.94
C PHE A 56 8.39 3.55 -2.73
N ASP A 57 9.30 4.30 -2.14
CA ASP A 57 10.59 4.54 -2.74
C ASP A 57 11.51 3.31 -2.61
N ILE A 58 12.28 3.06 -3.66
CA ILE A 58 13.43 2.15 -3.55
C ILE A 58 14.62 3.05 -3.28
N GLU A 59 15.23 2.91 -2.12
CA GLU A 59 16.59 3.41 -1.93
C GLU A 59 17.53 2.57 -2.79
N ASP A 60 18.24 3.22 -3.71
CA ASP A 60 19.31 2.60 -4.46
C ASP A 60 20.49 2.33 -3.51
N ASN A 61 20.52 1.14 -2.92
CA ASN A 61 21.63 0.66 -2.11
C ASN A 61 22.87 0.25 -2.94
N GLY A 62 22.97 0.69 -4.20
CA GLY A 62 23.96 0.25 -5.18
C GLY A 62 24.93 1.32 -5.67
N SER A 63 25.86 1.80 -4.82
CA SER A 63 27.16 2.25 -5.34
C SER A 63 28.36 1.96 -4.40
N SER A 64 29.03 0.85 -4.73
CA SER A 64 30.48 0.60 -4.71
C SER A 64 31.23 0.47 -3.37
N GLY A 65 31.60 -0.79 -3.06
CA GLY A 65 32.61 -1.11 -2.04
C GLY A 65 33.12 -2.55 -2.01
N TRP A 66 32.69 -3.47 -2.89
CA TRP A 66 33.38 -4.76 -3.04
C TRP A 66 34.51 -4.57 -4.04
N ARG A 67 35.69 -4.18 -3.54
CA ARG A 67 36.96 -4.33 -4.24
C ARG A 67 37.62 -5.60 -3.71
N GLU A 68 37.86 -6.55 -4.61
CA GLU A 68 38.80 -7.65 -4.41
C GLU A 68 40.22 -7.12 -4.10
#